data_AF-A0A728XSA8-F1
#
_entry.id   AF-A0A728XSA8-F1
#
_cell.length_a   1.000
_cell.length_b   1.000
_cell.length_c   1.000
_cell.angle_alpha   90.00
_cell.angle_beta   90.00
_cell.angle_gamma   90.00
#
_symmetry.space_group_name_H-M   'P 1'
#
loop_
_entity.id
_entity.type
_entity.pdbx_description
1 polymer ?
#
loop_
_entity_poly.entity_id
_entity_poly.type
_entity_poly.pdbx_seq_one_letter_code
_entity_poly.pdbx_strand_id
1 'polypeptide(L)'
;LGWPECVPGVDEALPAPLPPYRVLTALADRFGRTQTFHRDADGEFAGNITAVTDGAGRRFRLALTTQAQRAEAARKQATASGIRAPEYPQTMPVSGYGADSGIRLEAVWLTHDPAYPEDLPVLPLARYTYTPRGELSAVYDRSDTQVRSFTYDDEHPGRMTAHRYAGRPQTTYRYDASGRVTEQHNPAGLSYTYGYEKHAVIITDSLNRREVLHTGGEGGLKRVIKEEQADGSTITREFDNAGRMVAMTDAAGRKTGFRLNIASGNVTEIVTPDGRRVRFSYNDQRQLIATTGPDGLRSQQTFDERGRLAQEKSRSGDV
;
A
#
# COMPACT_ATOMS: atom_id res chain seq x y z
N LEU A 1 7.64 13.89 -4.59
CA LEU A 1 7.47 12.80 -3.60
C LEU A 1 6.09 12.22 -3.84
N GLY A 2 5.93 10.90 -3.96
CA GLY A 2 4.61 10.30 -4.15
C GLY A 2 3.84 10.32 -2.83
N TRP A 3 3.17 11.43 -2.53
CA TRP A 3 2.26 11.53 -1.39
C TRP A 3 0.95 10.83 -1.72
N PRO A 4 0.30 10.18 -0.73
CA PRO A 4 -1.03 9.65 -0.95
C PRO A 4 -1.98 10.82 -1.24
N GLU A 5 -2.80 10.70 -2.29
CA GLU A 5 -3.84 11.68 -2.63
C GLU A 5 -4.92 11.81 -1.52
N CYS A 6 -4.84 10.95 -0.50
CA CYS A 6 -5.66 10.92 0.71
C CYS A 6 -4.78 11.02 1.96
N VAL A 7 -5.18 11.85 2.92
CA VAL A 7 -4.58 11.96 4.25
C VAL A 7 -5.55 11.34 5.26
N PRO A 8 -5.15 10.29 5.99
CA PRO A 8 -5.99 9.67 7.03
C PRO A 8 -6.35 10.65 8.15
N GLY A 9 -7.59 10.58 8.61
CA GLY A 9 -8.08 11.35 9.76
C GLY A 9 -7.90 10.57 11.08
N VAL A 10 -7.87 11.28 12.22
CA VAL A 10 -7.74 10.64 13.55
C VAL A 10 -8.99 9.82 13.93
N ASP A 11 -10.16 10.21 13.40
CA ASP A 11 -11.46 9.58 13.67
C ASP A 11 -11.95 8.69 12.49
N GLU A 12 -11.02 8.12 11.70
CA GLU A 12 -11.37 7.41 10.47
C GLU A 12 -12.08 6.08 10.72
N ALA A 13 -13.36 6.01 10.37
CA ALA A 13 -14.05 4.75 10.10
C ALA A 13 -13.67 4.25 8.71
N LEU A 14 -12.84 3.22 8.68
CA LEU A 14 -12.38 2.55 7.47
C LEU A 14 -13.56 1.94 6.70
N PRO A 15 -13.39 1.57 5.41
CA PRO A 15 -14.37 0.75 4.72
C PRO A 15 -14.74 -0.43 5.61
N ALA A 16 -16.04 -0.63 5.82
CA ALA A 16 -16.52 -1.73 6.64
C ALA A 16 -15.81 -3.01 6.18
N PRO A 17 -15.21 -3.79 7.11
CA PRO A 17 -14.62 -5.05 6.73
C PRO A 17 -15.67 -5.85 5.96
N LEU A 18 -15.21 -6.66 5.01
CA LEU A 18 -16.12 -7.58 4.33
C LEU A 18 -16.96 -8.29 5.40
N PRO A 19 -18.29 -8.42 5.18
CA PRO A 19 -19.14 -9.08 6.15
C PRO A 19 -18.49 -10.41 6.57
N PRO A 20 -18.60 -10.85 7.83
CA PRO A 20 -17.84 -12.00 8.34
C PRO A 20 -18.07 -13.30 7.56
N TYR A 21 -19.14 -13.38 6.77
CA TYR A 21 -19.44 -14.49 5.85
C TYR A 21 -18.77 -14.40 4.46
N ARG A 22 -18.10 -13.28 4.13
CA ARG A 22 -17.36 -13.08 2.88
C ARG A 22 -15.86 -13.16 3.16
N VAL A 23 -15.28 -14.31 2.81
CA VAL A 23 -13.84 -14.52 2.87
C VAL A 23 -13.22 -14.13 1.53
N LEU A 24 -12.19 -13.28 1.54
CA LEU A 24 -11.38 -13.03 0.36
C LEU A 24 -10.57 -14.28 0.02
N THR A 25 -10.94 -14.95 -1.09
CA THR A 25 -10.31 -16.18 -1.56
C THR A 25 -9.29 -15.95 -2.67
N ALA A 26 -9.41 -14.85 -3.42
CA ALA A 26 -8.45 -14.49 -4.46
C ALA A 26 -8.54 -13.01 -4.84
N LEU A 27 -7.48 -12.51 -5.46
CA LEU A 27 -7.47 -11.25 -6.21
C LEU A 27 -7.18 -11.56 -7.67
N ALA A 28 -8.05 -11.10 -8.57
CA ALA A 28 -7.80 -11.15 -10.00
C ALA A 28 -7.44 -9.75 -10.50
N ASP A 29 -6.40 -9.65 -11.33
CA ASP A 29 -6.16 -8.41 -12.07
C ASP A 29 -7.13 -8.28 -13.26
N ARG A 30 -7.07 -7.14 -13.95
CA ARG A 30 -7.92 -6.85 -15.12
C ARG A 30 -7.70 -7.79 -16.33
N PHE A 31 -6.70 -8.68 -16.25
CA PHE A 31 -6.36 -9.64 -17.28
C PHE A 31 -6.72 -11.08 -16.86
N GLY A 32 -7.42 -11.26 -15.74
CA GLY A 32 -7.82 -12.58 -15.24
C GLY A 32 -6.68 -13.37 -14.57
N ARG A 33 -5.49 -12.79 -14.42
CA ARG A 33 -4.43 -13.43 -13.63
C ARG A 33 -4.81 -13.36 -12.16
N THR A 34 -4.85 -14.52 -11.53
CA THR A 34 -5.41 -14.67 -10.19
C THR A 34 -4.32 -14.97 -9.18
N GLN A 35 -4.28 -14.20 -8.11
CA GLN A 35 -3.57 -14.54 -6.88
C GLN A 35 -4.56 -15.20 -5.92
N THR A 36 -4.44 -16.51 -5.73
CA THR A 36 -5.33 -17.31 -4.89
C THR A 36 -4.78 -17.44 -3.49
N PHE A 37 -5.62 -17.20 -2.49
CA PHE A 37 -5.28 -17.34 -1.06
C PHE A 37 -5.77 -18.68 -0.53
N HIS A 38 -4.88 -19.41 0.12
CA HIS A 38 -5.18 -20.68 0.79
C HIS A 38 -5.15 -20.46 2.29
N ARG A 39 -6.13 -21.03 3.00
CA ARG A 39 -6.28 -20.89 4.44
C ARG A 39 -6.30 -22.25 5.10
N ASP A 40 -5.74 -22.33 6.29
CA ASP A 40 -5.89 -23.53 7.11
C ASP A 40 -7.34 -23.67 7.56
N ALA A 41 -7.89 -24.86 7.43
CA ALA A 41 -9.27 -25.14 7.82
C ALA A 41 -9.41 -25.29 9.36
N ASP A 42 -8.34 -25.75 10.00
CA ASP A 42 -8.26 -26.15 11.39
C ASP A 42 -6.87 -25.86 11.98
N GLY A 43 -6.72 -26.14 13.28
CA GLY A 43 -5.46 -25.93 14.00
C GLY A 43 -5.21 -24.48 14.43
N GLU A 44 -3.98 -24.23 14.87
CA GLU A 44 -3.58 -22.97 15.52
C GLU A 44 -3.70 -21.73 14.59
N PHE A 45 -3.67 -21.94 13.28
CA PHE A 45 -3.79 -20.89 12.27
C PHE A 45 -5.10 -20.92 11.49
N ALA A 46 -6.11 -21.66 11.96
CA ALA A 46 -7.41 -21.79 11.29
C ALA A 46 -7.96 -20.43 10.83
N GLY A 47 -8.39 -20.36 9.57
CA GLY A 47 -8.92 -19.16 8.95
C GLY A 47 -7.88 -18.13 8.49
N ASN A 48 -6.59 -18.29 8.79
CA ASN A 48 -5.52 -17.41 8.32
C ASN A 48 -4.98 -17.85 6.96
N ILE A 49 -4.44 -16.91 6.18
CA ILE A 49 -3.79 -17.23 4.90
C ILE A 49 -2.43 -17.88 5.19
N THR A 50 -2.26 -19.14 4.83
CA THR A 50 -1.05 -19.94 5.06
C THR A 50 -0.33 -20.32 3.76
N ALA A 51 -0.97 -20.10 2.62
CA ALA A 51 -0.31 -20.16 1.32
C ALA A 51 -0.94 -19.22 0.30
N VAL A 52 -0.18 -18.90 -0.75
CA VAL A 52 -0.63 -18.10 -1.89
C VAL A 52 -0.20 -18.80 -3.17
N THR A 53 -1.09 -18.88 -4.17
CA THR A 53 -0.73 -19.25 -5.54
C THR A 53 -0.84 -18.03 -6.42
N ASP A 54 0.23 -17.68 -7.14
CA ASP A 54 0.19 -16.55 -8.06
C ASP A 54 -0.40 -16.91 -9.44
N GLY A 55 -0.56 -15.91 -10.30
CA GLY A 55 -1.12 -16.09 -11.64
C GLY A 55 -0.26 -16.91 -12.60
N ALA A 56 0.97 -17.27 -12.21
CA ALA A 56 1.84 -18.18 -12.96
C ALA A 56 1.78 -19.62 -12.42
N GLY A 57 0.99 -19.87 -11.38
CA GLY A 57 0.86 -21.19 -10.74
C GLY A 57 1.93 -21.48 -9.69
N ARG A 58 2.83 -20.52 -9.37
CA ARG A 58 3.82 -20.72 -8.30
C ARG A 58 3.12 -20.72 -6.95
N ARG A 59 3.49 -21.67 -6.07
CA ARG A 59 2.91 -21.79 -4.72
C ARG A 59 3.91 -21.33 -3.68
N PHE A 60 3.46 -20.40 -2.84
CA PHE A 60 4.20 -19.85 -1.72
C PHE A 60 3.57 -20.31 -0.42
N ARG A 61 4.36 -20.89 0.48
CA ARG A 61 3.94 -21.19 1.85
C ARG A 61 4.32 -20.02 2.77
N LEU A 62 3.35 -19.56 3.56
CA LEU A 62 3.50 -18.52 4.56
C LEU A 62 3.65 -19.19 5.93
N ALA A 63 4.86 -19.22 6.47
CA ALA A 63 5.11 -19.76 7.80
C ALA A 63 4.66 -18.74 8.84
N LEU A 64 3.67 -19.10 9.66
CA LEU A 64 3.10 -18.22 10.68
C LEU A 64 3.58 -18.64 12.08
N THR A 65 3.61 -17.69 13.00
CA THR A 65 3.86 -17.93 14.43
C THR A 65 2.83 -17.21 15.29
N THR A 66 2.43 -17.82 16.40
CA THR A 66 1.61 -17.16 17.42
C THR A 66 2.48 -16.42 18.43
N GLN A 67 1.85 -15.52 19.18
CA GLN A 67 2.49 -14.81 20.29
C GLN A 67 3.03 -15.78 21.36
N ALA A 68 2.28 -16.84 21.66
CA ALA A 68 2.68 -17.87 22.61
C ALA A 68 3.91 -18.66 22.15
N GLN A 69 3.92 -19.09 20.88
CA GLN A 69 5.08 -19.78 20.28
C GLN A 69 6.34 -18.91 20.32
N ARG A 70 6.23 -17.62 19.97
CA ARG A 70 7.38 -16.69 20.04
C ARG A 70 7.87 -16.49 21.48
N ALA A 71 6.96 -16.36 22.44
CA ALA A 71 7.32 -16.25 23.85
C ALA A 71 8.04 -17.50 24.36
N GLU A 72 7.59 -18.69 23.97
CA GLU A 72 8.23 -19.96 24.34
C GLU A 72 9.62 -20.09 23.70
N ALA A 73 9.76 -19.77 22.41
CA ALA A 73 11.05 -19.77 21.72
C ALA A 73 12.06 -18.82 22.39
N ALA A 74 11.61 -17.61 22.76
CA ALA A 74 12.45 -16.64 23.46
C ALA A 74 12.87 -17.13 24.86
N ARG A 75 11.97 -17.80 25.60
CA ARG A 75 12.31 -18.42 26.91
C ARG A 75 13.35 -19.52 26.75
N LYS A 76 13.17 -20.41 25.77
CA LYS A 76 14.13 -21.49 25.47
C LYS A 76 15.51 -20.91 25.13
N GLN A 77 15.56 -19.88 24.30
CA GLN A 77 16.80 -19.20 23.92
C GLN A 77 17.46 -18.52 25.13
N ALA A 78 16.68 -17.83 25.96
CA ALA A 78 17.19 -17.16 27.15
C ALA A 78 17.79 -18.14 28.17
N THR A 79 17.12 -19.29 28.40
CA THR A 79 17.65 -20.38 29.22
C THR A 79 18.96 -20.91 28.66
N ALA A 80 19.03 -21.16 27.35
CA ALA A 80 20.25 -21.64 26.70
C ALA A 80 21.40 -20.63 26.76
N SER A 81 21.10 -19.33 26.74
CA SER A 81 22.09 -18.25 26.83
C SER A 81 22.37 -17.77 28.27
N GLY A 82 21.70 -18.33 29.28
CA GLY A 82 21.86 -17.91 30.69
C GLY A 82 21.40 -16.48 30.99
N ILE A 83 20.53 -15.91 30.15
CA ILE A 83 19.99 -14.55 30.32
C ILE A 83 18.52 -14.59 30.73
N ARG A 84 18.01 -13.48 31.27
CA ARG A 84 16.58 -13.34 31.54
C ARG A 84 15.80 -13.27 30.22
N ALA A 85 14.74 -14.06 30.12
CA ALA A 85 13.86 -14.04 28.95
C ALA A 85 13.15 -12.68 28.81
N PRO A 86 13.01 -12.16 27.58
CA PRO A 86 12.21 -10.96 27.36
C PRO A 86 10.74 -11.23 27.69
N GLU A 87 10.04 -10.18 28.14
CA GLU A 87 8.64 -10.27 28.50
C GLU A 87 7.75 -10.14 27.26
N TYR A 88 6.86 -11.11 27.08
CA TYR A 88 5.87 -11.12 26.00
C TYR A 88 4.48 -10.82 26.58
N PRO A 89 3.79 -9.78 26.10
CA PRO A 89 2.43 -9.50 26.55
C PRO A 89 1.49 -10.65 26.19
N GLN A 90 0.58 -10.96 27.12
CA GLN A 90 -0.45 -11.99 26.96
C GLN A 90 -1.68 -11.45 26.22
N THR A 91 -1.90 -10.14 26.28
CA THR A 91 -2.97 -9.43 25.57
C THR A 91 -2.36 -8.59 24.47
N MET A 92 -2.88 -8.73 23.26
CA MET A 92 -2.46 -7.94 22.12
C MET A 92 -3.29 -6.65 22.04
N PRO A 93 -2.73 -5.56 21.47
CA PRO A 93 -3.46 -4.31 21.35
C PRO A 93 -4.69 -4.46 20.46
N VAL A 94 -5.75 -3.74 20.81
CA VAL A 94 -6.91 -3.54 19.95
C VAL A 94 -6.69 -2.23 19.21
N SER A 95 -6.74 -2.29 17.88
CA SER A 95 -6.65 -1.11 17.03
C SER A 95 -8.03 -0.75 16.48
N GLY A 96 -8.14 0.39 15.81
CA GLY A 96 -9.34 0.71 15.01
C GLY A 96 -9.65 -0.30 13.90
N TYR A 97 -8.72 -1.22 13.61
CA TYR A 97 -8.83 -2.29 12.63
C TYR A 97 -9.26 -3.64 13.25
N GLY A 98 -9.54 -3.66 14.56
CA GLY A 98 -9.90 -4.85 15.32
C GLY A 98 -8.80 -5.32 16.27
N ALA A 99 -9.08 -6.42 16.97
CA ALA A 99 -8.15 -7.05 17.89
C ALA A 99 -7.01 -7.70 17.10
N ASP A 100 -5.77 -7.42 17.49
CA ASP A 100 -4.60 -8.11 16.96
C ASP A 100 -4.61 -9.57 17.45
N SER A 101 -4.57 -10.53 16.52
CA SER A 101 -4.57 -11.97 16.83
C SER A 101 -3.25 -12.47 17.42
N GLY A 102 -2.18 -11.64 17.38
CA GLY A 102 -0.84 -12.05 17.77
C GLY A 102 -0.17 -12.99 16.77
N ILE A 103 -0.82 -13.31 15.64
CA ILE A 103 -0.25 -14.13 14.57
C ILE A 103 0.67 -13.24 13.72
N ARG A 104 1.86 -13.76 13.37
CA ARG A 104 2.83 -13.05 12.52
C ARG A 104 3.41 -13.98 11.46
N LEU A 105 3.74 -13.41 10.31
CA LEU A 105 4.45 -14.09 9.24
C LEU A 105 5.93 -14.17 9.57
N GLU A 106 6.47 -15.35 9.82
CA GLU A 106 7.89 -15.54 10.11
C GLU A 106 8.73 -15.73 8.84
N ALA A 107 8.19 -16.43 7.84
CA ALA A 107 8.94 -16.72 6.61
C ALA A 107 8.03 -16.98 5.40
N VAL A 108 8.54 -16.69 4.21
CA VAL A 108 7.89 -17.04 2.93
C VAL A 108 8.74 -18.05 2.19
N TRP A 109 8.15 -19.17 1.80
CA TRP A 109 8.82 -20.25 1.08
C TRP A 109 8.22 -20.42 -0.30
N LEU A 110 9.04 -20.57 -1.34
CA LEU A 110 8.58 -21.08 -2.62
C LEU A 110 8.55 -22.61 -2.54
N THR A 111 7.37 -23.21 -2.61
CA THR A 111 7.18 -24.67 -2.47
C THR A 111 6.79 -25.35 -3.77
N HIS A 112 6.46 -24.59 -4.81
CA HIS A 112 6.17 -25.11 -6.13
C HIS A 112 6.41 -24.03 -7.17
N ASP A 113 7.14 -24.36 -8.24
CA ASP A 113 7.31 -23.52 -9.42
C ASP A 113 7.09 -24.38 -10.68
N PRO A 114 6.05 -24.11 -11.49
CA PRO A 114 5.80 -24.87 -12.70
C PRO A 114 6.92 -24.78 -13.76
N ALA A 115 7.66 -23.67 -13.78
CA ALA A 115 8.75 -23.48 -14.74
C ALA A 115 10.05 -24.18 -14.29
N TYR A 116 10.26 -24.27 -12.98
CA TYR A 116 11.48 -24.82 -12.36
C TYR A 116 11.14 -25.77 -11.20
N PRO A 117 10.51 -26.93 -11.47
CA PRO A 117 10.00 -27.79 -10.41
C PRO A 117 11.10 -28.43 -9.55
N GLU A 118 12.30 -28.63 -10.10
CA GLU A 118 13.43 -29.27 -9.43
C GLU A 118 14.44 -28.28 -8.82
N ASP A 119 14.28 -26.97 -9.06
CA ASP A 119 15.20 -25.92 -8.61
C ASP A 119 14.52 -24.99 -7.59
N LEU A 120 13.99 -25.60 -6.53
CA LEU A 120 13.36 -24.88 -5.43
C LEU A 120 14.41 -24.41 -4.40
N PRO A 121 14.28 -23.19 -3.86
CA PRO A 121 15.23 -22.68 -2.89
C PRO A 121 15.16 -23.46 -1.56
N VAL A 122 16.34 -23.82 -1.04
CA VAL A 122 16.46 -24.53 0.27
C VAL A 122 16.28 -23.61 1.48
N LEU A 123 16.35 -22.29 1.27
CA LEU A 123 16.11 -21.25 2.28
C LEU A 123 14.83 -20.49 1.94
N PRO A 124 14.17 -19.87 2.93
CA PRO A 124 13.00 -19.04 2.65
C PRO A 124 13.39 -17.84 1.77
N LEU A 125 12.45 -17.38 0.94
CA LEU A 125 12.62 -16.19 0.09
C LEU A 125 12.75 -14.90 0.90
N ALA A 126 12.08 -14.87 2.05
CA ALA A 126 12.14 -13.77 3.00
C ALA A 126 11.84 -14.28 4.41
N ARG A 127 12.43 -13.63 5.40
CA ARG A 127 12.21 -13.91 6.82
C ARG A 127 11.92 -12.61 7.57
N TYR A 128 11.14 -12.71 8.63
CA TYR A 128 10.71 -11.57 9.43
C TYR A 128 10.91 -11.88 10.91
N THR A 129 11.29 -10.87 11.66
CA THR A 129 11.39 -10.94 13.12
C THR A 129 10.59 -9.82 13.74
N TYR A 130 10.19 -10.02 14.99
CA TYR A 130 9.28 -9.14 15.69
C TYR A 130 9.80 -8.80 17.08
N THR A 131 9.45 -7.63 17.58
CA THR A 131 9.59 -7.28 19.00
C THR A 131 8.74 -8.23 19.84
N PRO A 132 8.96 -8.32 21.18
CA PRO A 132 8.09 -9.10 22.05
C PRO A 132 6.61 -8.70 21.96
N ARG A 133 6.31 -7.44 21.63
CA ARG A 133 4.95 -6.92 21.41
C ARG A 133 4.39 -7.23 20.02
N GLY A 134 5.15 -7.93 19.18
CA GLY A 134 4.72 -8.30 17.83
C GLY A 134 4.90 -7.19 16.79
N GLU A 135 5.70 -6.16 17.04
CA GLU A 135 6.01 -5.12 16.04
C GLU A 135 7.12 -5.62 15.11
N LEU A 136 7.03 -5.39 13.79
CA LEU A 136 8.03 -5.89 12.83
C LEU A 136 9.39 -5.24 13.11
N SER A 137 10.39 -6.00 13.56
CA SER A 137 11.70 -5.48 13.94
C SER A 137 12.74 -5.61 12.84
N ALA A 138 12.70 -6.68 12.03
CA ALA A 138 13.61 -6.82 10.89
C ALA A 138 13.06 -7.71 9.77
N VAL A 139 13.59 -7.47 8.57
CA VAL A 139 13.35 -8.26 7.35
C VAL A 139 14.68 -8.79 6.84
N TYR A 140 14.70 -10.07 6.49
CA TYR A 140 15.84 -10.78 5.95
C TYR A 140 15.52 -11.25 4.53
N ASP A 141 16.50 -11.16 3.64
CA ASP A 141 16.40 -11.70 2.28
C ASP A 141 16.66 -13.22 2.22
N ARG A 142 16.67 -13.77 1.01
CA ARG A 142 16.94 -15.20 0.75
C ARG A 142 18.32 -15.70 1.19
N SER A 143 19.25 -14.79 1.45
CA SER A 143 20.60 -15.07 1.92
C SER A 143 20.71 -14.91 3.44
N ASP A 144 19.57 -14.76 4.14
CA ASP A 144 19.47 -14.46 5.57
C ASP A 144 20.21 -13.18 5.97
N THR A 145 20.40 -12.26 5.03
CA THR A 145 20.99 -10.96 5.31
C THR A 145 19.89 -9.99 5.73
N GLN A 146 20.08 -9.31 6.87
CA GLN A 146 19.15 -8.28 7.32
C GLN A 146 19.12 -7.12 6.32
N VAL A 147 18.02 -6.97 5.58
CA VAL A 147 17.83 -5.93 4.56
C VAL A 147 17.08 -4.72 5.08
N ARG A 148 16.29 -4.89 6.15
CA ARG A 148 15.56 -3.79 6.82
C ARG A 148 15.51 -4.02 8.33
N SER A 149 15.51 -2.93 9.07
CA SER A 149 15.27 -2.91 10.53
C SER A 149 14.41 -1.73 10.92
N PHE A 150 13.65 -1.91 12.00
CA PHE A 150 12.72 -0.93 12.53
C PHE A 150 12.86 -0.85 14.05
N THR A 151 12.71 0.35 14.59
CA THR A 151 12.76 0.63 16.02
C THR A 151 11.46 1.31 16.41
N TYR A 152 10.95 0.97 17.59
CA TYR A 152 9.69 1.46 18.10
C TYR A 152 9.89 2.15 19.45
N ASP A 153 8.92 2.98 19.80
CA ASP A 153 8.81 3.63 21.10
C ASP A 153 8.35 2.60 22.13
N ASP A 154 9.12 2.42 23.22
CA ASP A 154 8.77 1.49 24.28
C ASP A 154 7.55 1.94 25.09
N GLU A 155 7.29 3.25 25.19
CA GLU A 155 6.15 3.81 25.92
C GLU A 155 4.88 3.85 25.07
N HIS A 156 5.02 3.89 23.75
CA HIS A 156 3.92 3.99 22.79
C HIS A 156 3.92 2.83 21.78
N PRO A 157 3.31 1.67 22.12
CA PRO A 157 3.26 0.51 21.22
C PRO A 157 2.75 0.87 19.82
N GLY A 158 3.45 0.36 18.80
CA GLY A 158 3.16 0.60 17.38
C GLY A 158 3.77 1.89 16.82
N ARG A 159 4.35 2.78 17.64
CA ARG A 159 4.97 4.03 17.19
C ARG A 159 6.42 3.78 16.75
N MET A 160 6.66 3.72 15.44
CA MET A 160 8.00 3.49 14.87
C MET A 160 8.89 4.74 14.96
N THR A 161 9.92 4.72 15.80
CA THR A 161 10.86 5.85 15.98
C THR A 161 11.99 5.84 14.98
N ALA A 162 12.27 4.71 14.33
CA ALA A 162 13.29 4.66 13.29
C ALA A 162 13.09 3.51 12.30
N HIS A 163 13.65 3.68 11.11
CA HIS A 163 13.85 2.59 10.18
C HIS A 163 15.21 2.70 9.47
N ARG A 164 15.73 1.56 9.03
CA ARG A 164 17.00 1.48 8.31
C ARG A 164 16.96 0.40 7.24
N TYR A 165 17.44 0.75 6.06
CA TYR A 165 17.78 -0.20 4.99
C TYR A 165 19.24 -0.64 5.11
N ALA A 166 19.54 -1.87 4.70
CA ALA A 166 20.91 -2.33 4.58
C ALA A 166 21.76 -1.36 3.73
N GLY A 167 22.97 -1.06 4.21
CA GLY A 167 23.89 -0.14 3.56
C GLY A 167 23.50 1.35 3.62
N ARG A 168 22.40 1.73 4.30
CA ARG A 168 22.00 3.13 4.47
C ARG A 168 22.08 3.58 5.93
N PRO A 169 22.30 4.88 6.18
CA PRO A 169 22.07 5.47 7.50
C PRO A 169 20.62 5.28 7.94
N GLN A 170 20.40 5.28 9.25
CA GLN A 170 19.07 5.18 9.85
C GLN A 170 18.31 6.50 9.70
N THR A 171 17.04 6.40 9.31
CA THR A 171 16.09 7.51 9.36
C THR A 171 15.33 7.45 10.69
N THR A 172 15.15 8.59 11.35
CA THR A 172 14.46 8.68 12.64
C THR A 172 13.27 9.63 12.58
N TYR A 173 12.30 9.40 13.46
CA TYR A 173 11.04 10.13 13.54
C TYR A 173 10.84 10.72 14.93
N ARG A 174 10.29 11.94 14.99
CA ARG A 174 9.74 12.53 16.21
C ARG A 174 8.25 12.74 16.09
N TYR A 175 7.58 12.75 17.23
CA TYR A 175 6.13 12.78 17.33
C TYR A 175 5.65 13.89 18.26
N ASP A 176 4.47 14.45 17.98
CA ASP A 176 3.76 15.29 18.94
C ASP A 176 2.99 14.43 19.97
N ALA A 177 2.38 15.11 20.94
CA ALA A 177 1.58 14.47 22.00
C ALA A 177 0.35 13.69 21.46
N SER A 178 -0.12 14.02 20.26
CA SER A 178 -1.21 13.29 19.58
C SER A 178 -0.70 12.11 18.74
N GLY A 179 0.61 11.84 18.72
CA GLY A 179 1.22 10.74 17.98
C GLY A 179 1.38 11.00 16.48
N ARG A 180 1.31 12.25 16.03
CA ARG A 180 1.61 12.62 14.63
C ARG A 180 3.09 12.90 14.47
N VAL A 181 3.65 12.53 13.32
CA VAL A 181 5.08 12.74 13.01
C VAL A 181 5.35 14.23 12.83
N THR A 182 6.21 14.83 13.65
CA THR A 182 6.60 16.25 13.53
C THR A 182 7.93 16.43 12.83
N GLU A 183 8.80 15.43 12.87
CA GLU A 183 10.11 15.48 12.23
C GLU A 183 10.49 14.13 11.64
N GLN A 184 11.12 14.16 10.47
CA GLN A 184 11.81 13.04 9.87
C GLN A 184 13.25 13.45 9.58
N HIS A 185 14.20 12.84 10.28
CA HIS A 185 15.62 13.06 10.05
C HIS A 185 16.19 11.99 9.13
N ASN A 186 16.76 12.43 8.01
CA ASN A 186 17.30 11.57 6.96
C ASN A 186 18.78 11.90 6.71
N PRO A 187 19.74 11.19 7.31
CA PRO A 187 21.17 11.56 7.21
C PRO A 187 21.74 11.51 5.78
N ALA A 188 21.16 10.70 4.89
CA ALA A 188 21.60 10.54 3.51
C ALA A 188 20.81 11.40 2.50
N GLY A 189 19.99 12.35 2.98
CA GLY A 189 19.12 13.16 2.12
C GLY A 189 18.53 14.36 2.84
N LEU A 190 17.38 14.84 2.36
CA LEU A 190 16.65 15.92 2.99
C LEU A 190 15.94 15.44 4.24
N SER A 191 16.10 16.17 5.35
CA SER A 191 15.24 16.00 6.52
C SER A 191 13.99 16.86 6.37
N TYR A 192 12.91 16.50 7.06
CA TYR A 192 11.62 17.18 6.94
C TYR A 192 11.04 17.49 8.32
N THR A 193 10.32 18.60 8.40
CA THR A 193 9.46 18.95 9.53
C THR A 193 8.03 19.09 9.05
N TYR A 194 7.08 18.75 9.91
CA TYR A 194 5.66 18.70 9.60
C TYR A 194 4.87 19.56 10.59
N GLY A 195 4.16 20.56 10.05
CA GLY A 195 3.17 21.35 10.76
C GLY A 195 1.76 20.88 10.40
N TYR A 196 0.87 20.80 11.38
CA TYR A 196 -0.50 20.34 11.18
C TYR A 196 -1.50 21.42 11.58
N GLU A 197 -2.30 21.86 10.62
CA GLU A 197 -3.42 22.79 10.80
C GLU A 197 -4.75 22.08 10.54
N LYS A 198 -5.88 22.73 10.85
CA LYS A 198 -7.21 22.13 10.70
C LYS A 198 -7.46 21.59 9.27
N HIS A 199 -7.02 22.35 8.27
CA HIS A 199 -7.23 22.06 6.84
C HIS A 199 -5.93 22.09 6.03
N ALA A 200 -4.77 21.95 6.67
CA ALA A 200 -3.50 21.94 5.96
C ALA A 200 -2.42 21.12 6.67
N VAL A 201 -1.48 20.59 5.90
CA VAL A 201 -0.21 20.05 6.36
C VAL A 201 0.91 20.87 5.73
N ILE A 202 1.79 21.42 6.56
CA ILE A 202 2.95 22.21 6.14
C ILE A 202 4.17 21.31 6.23
N ILE A 203 4.93 21.22 5.14
CA ILE A 203 6.12 20.39 5.04
C ILE A 203 7.30 21.32 4.77
N THR A 204 8.31 21.30 5.63
CA THR A 204 9.53 22.09 5.42
C THR A 204 10.71 21.16 5.37
N ASP A 205 11.44 21.16 4.26
CA ASP A 205 12.67 20.38 4.13
C ASP A 205 13.87 21.07 4.79
N SER A 206 14.99 20.34 4.90
CA SER A 206 16.23 20.85 5.51
C SER A 206 16.94 21.96 4.71
N LEU A 207 16.44 22.31 3.52
CA LEU A 207 16.87 23.47 2.74
C LEU A 207 15.92 24.66 2.95
N ASN A 208 15.00 24.57 3.91
CA ASN A 208 13.95 25.54 4.21
C ASN A 208 12.97 25.77 3.05
N ARG A 209 12.84 24.80 2.14
CA ARG A 209 11.78 24.83 1.12
C ARG A 209 10.49 24.35 1.75
N ARG A 210 9.44 25.15 1.60
CA ARG A 210 8.15 24.94 2.25
C ARG A 210 7.09 24.54 1.23
N GLU A 211 6.47 23.39 1.44
CA GLU A 211 5.33 22.89 0.69
C GLU A 211 4.09 22.88 1.60
N VAL A 212 2.91 23.21 1.08
CA VAL A 212 1.66 23.19 1.84
C VAL A 212 0.61 22.34 1.13
N LEU A 213 0.13 21.32 1.82
CA LEU A 213 -0.96 20.46 1.37
C LEU A 213 -2.25 20.92 2.04
N HIS A 214 -3.11 21.60 1.30
CA HIS A 214 -4.44 21.97 1.77
C HIS A 214 -5.40 20.81 1.58
N THR A 215 -6.15 20.50 2.63
CA THR A 215 -7.03 19.35 2.69
C THR A 215 -8.50 19.75 2.78
N GLY A 216 -9.35 19.12 1.98
CA GLY A 216 -10.81 19.20 2.07
C GLY A 216 -11.43 17.93 2.66
N GLY A 217 -12.64 18.08 3.22
CA GLY A 217 -13.40 17.02 3.89
C GLY A 217 -13.54 17.24 5.40
N GLU A 218 -14.67 16.81 5.97
CA GLU A 218 -14.98 16.83 7.41
C GLU A 218 -15.42 15.42 7.85
N GLY A 219 -15.12 15.01 9.08
CA GLY A 219 -15.60 13.74 9.67
C GLY A 219 -15.09 12.44 9.03
N GLY A 220 -13.94 12.45 8.34
CA GLY A 220 -13.38 11.27 7.67
C GLY A 220 -12.15 11.55 6.79
N LEU A 221 -11.98 10.75 5.73
CA LEU A 221 -10.89 10.87 4.74
C LEU A 221 -10.73 12.31 4.25
N LYS A 222 -9.57 12.91 4.56
CA LYS A 222 -9.18 14.22 4.03
C LYS A 222 -8.47 14.02 2.70
N ARG A 223 -8.74 14.90 1.74
CA ARG A 223 -8.12 14.86 0.41
C ARG A 223 -7.32 16.12 0.16
N VAL A 224 -6.17 15.97 -0.47
CA VAL A 224 -5.37 17.13 -0.88
C VAL A 224 -6.07 17.82 -2.06
N ILE A 225 -6.69 18.96 -1.80
CA ILE A 225 -7.43 19.76 -2.80
C ILE A 225 -6.57 20.86 -3.41
N LYS A 226 -5.52 21.29 -2.72
CA LYS A 226 -4.53 22.25 -3.21
C LYS A 226 -3.15 21.87 -2.67
N GLU A 227 -2.15 21.91 -3.52
CA GLU A 227 -0.74 21.70 -3.20
C GLU A 227 0.03 22.93 -3.63
N GLU A 228 0.63 23.61 -2.66
CA GLU A 228 1.48 24.78 -2.86
C GLU A 228 2.94 24.33 -2.73
N GLN A 229 3.70 24.49 -3.81
CA GLN A 229 5.12 24.15 -3.86
C GLN A 229 5.97 25.27 -3.29
N ALA A 230 7.23 24.96 -3.00
CA ALA A 230 8.19 25.92 -2.45
C ALA A 230 8.52 27.10 -3.38
N ASP A 231 8.31 26.96 -4.68
CA ASP A 231 8.45 28.03 -5.67
C ASP A 231 7.18 28.91 -5.80
N GLY A 232 6.16 28.66 -4.98
CA GLY A 232 4.86 29.34 -5.01
C GLY A 232 3.90 28.80 -6.05
N SER A 233 4.33 27.85 -6.90
CA SER A 233 3.44 27.20 -7.85
C SER A 233 2.38 26.38 -7.12
N THR A 234 1.18 26.31 -7.71
CA THR A 234 0.03 25.68 -7.07
C THR A 234 -0.64 24.70 -8.02
N ILE A 235 -0.99 23.52 -7.51
CA ILE A 235 -1.84 22.55 -8.18
C ILE A 235 -3.13 22.41 -7.40
N THR A 236 -4.29 22.43 -8.07
CA THR A 236 -5.58 22.18 -7.43
C THR A 236 -6.25 20.93 -8.00
N ARG A 237 -7.06 20.27 -7.15
CA ARG A 237 -7.73 19.00 -7.46
C ARG A 237 -9.18 19.09 -6.98
N GLU A 238 -10.10 18.65 -7.83
CA GLU A 238 -11.53 18.59 -7.56
C GLU A 238 -11.98 17.13 -7.54
N PHE A 239 -12.83 16.78 -6.59
CA PHE A 239 -13.32 15.42 -6.39
C PHE A 239 -14.85 15.40 -6.38
N ASP A 240 -15.45 14.29 -6.83
CA ASP A 240 -16.87 14.03 -6.65
C ASP A 240 -17.20 13.54 -5.22
N ASN A 241 -18.49 13.35 -4.93
CA ASN A 241 -18.95 12.88 -3.61
C ASN A 241 -18.47 11.46 -3.24
N ALA A 242 -18.06 10.66 -4.23
CA ALA A 242 -17.44 9.35 -4.00
C ALA A 242 -15.91 9.46 -3.81
N GLY A 243 -15.36 10.68 -3.85
CA GLY A 243 -13.93 10.92 -3.73
C GLY A 243 -13.14 10.55 -4.98
N ARG A 244 -13.73 10.59 -6.17
CA ARG A 244 -13.00 10.36 -7.42
C ARG A 244 -12.62 11.71 -8.03
N MET A 245 -11.39 11.83 -8.54
CA MET A 245 -10.92 13.09 -9.11
C MET A 245 -11.69 13.40 -10.40
N VAL A 246 -12.31 14.58 -10.46
CA VAL A 246 -13.11 15.06 -11.61
C VAL A 246 -12.47 16.24 -12.32
N ALA A 247 -11.51 16.92 -11.69
CA ALA A 247 -10.66 17.87 -12.38
C ALA A 247 -9.33 18.10 -11.66
N MET A 248 -8.35 18.58 -12.40
CA MET A 248 -7.06 19.04 -11.90
C MET A 248 -6.67 20.33 -12.63
N THR A 249 -6.20 21.32 -11.89
CA THR A 249 -5.61 22.54 -12.45
C THR A 249 -4.12 22.54 -12.12
N ASP A 250 -3.29 22.66 -13.15
CA ASP A 250 -1.84 22.69 -12.96
C ASP A 250 -1.32 24.08 -12.55
N ALA A 251 -0.01 24.15 -12.30
CA ALA A 251 0.70 25.38 -11.93
C ALA A 251 0.55 26.55 -12.92
N ALA A 252 0.24 26.26 -14.19
CA ALA A 252 0.01 27.27 -15.22
C ALA A 252 -1.46 27.71 -15.29
N GLY A 253 -2.32 27.27 -14.37
CA GLY A 253 -3.75 27.54 -14.36
C GLY A 253 -4.54 26.74 -15.39
N ARG A 254 -3.94 25.72 -16.00
CA ARG A 254 -4.58 24.93 -17.06
C ARG A 254 -5.39 23.81 -16.44
N LYS A 255 -6.70 23.83 -16.68
CA LYS A 255 -7.65 22.85 -16.10
C LYS A 255 -7.87 21.66 -17.03
N THR A 256 -7.67 20.46 -16.50
CA THR A 256 -8.03 19.18 -17.14
C THR A 256 -9.21 18.57 -16.38
N GLY A 257 -10.28 18.22 -17.09
CA GLY A 257 -11.48 17.58 -16.52
C GLY A 257 -11.56 16.09 -16.82
N PHE A 258 -12.14 15.32 -15.91
CA PHE A 258 -12.35 13.88 -16.01
C PHE A 258 -13.83 13.56 -15.83
N ARG A 259 -14.42 12.83 -16.78
CA ARG A 259 -15.74 12.22 -16.62
C ARG A 259 -15.57 10.75 -16.30
N LEU A 260 -16.36 10.26 -15.36
CA LEU A 260 -16.25 8.90 -14.83
C LEU A 260 -17.57 8.18 -15.00
N ASN A 261 -17.51 6.89 -15.32
CA ASN A 261 -18.68 6.01 -15.25
C ASN A 261 -19.08 5.83 -13.78
N ILE A 262 -20.36 6.04 -13.46
CA ILE A 262 -20.86 5.98 -12.09
C ILE A 262 -20.65 4.61 -11.45
N ALA A 263 -20.89 3.52 -12.19
CA ALA A 263 -20.85 2.16 -11.69
C ALA A 263 -19.45 1.56 -11.64
N SER A 264 -18.65 1.71 -12.71
CA SER A 264 -17.31 1.12 -12.79
C SER A 264 -16.21 2.01 -12.22
N GLY A 265 -16.42 3.32 -12.15
CA GLY A 265 -15.40 4.31 -11.81
C GLY A 265 -14.38 4.56 -12.91
N ASN A 266 -14.54 3.96 -14.09
CA ASN A 266 -13.62 4.16 -15.21
C ASN A 266 -13.76 5.56 -15.80
N VAL A 267 -12.64 6.17 -16.21
CA VAL A 267 -12.63 7.46 -16.92
C VAL A 267 -13.21 7.28 -18.32
N THR A 268 -14.33 7.93 -18.62
CA THR A 268 -15.01 7.87 -19.93
C THR A 268 -14.67 9.04 -20.83
N GLU A 269 -14.21 10.17 -20.27
CA GLU A 269 -13.76 11.32 -21.04
C GLU A 269 -12.70 12.11 -20.28
N ILE A 270 -11.69 12.60 -21.01
CA ILE A 270 -10.75 13.63 -20.57
C ILE A 270 -10.98 14.89 -21.40
N VAL A 271 -11.14 16.02 -20.73
CA VAL A 271 -11.25 17.35 -21.35
C VAL A 271 -9.98 18.12 -21.04
N THR A 272 -9.21 18.46 -22.07
CA THR A 272 -7.96 19.21 -21.93
C THR A 272 -8.22 20.71 -21.77
N PRO A 273 -7.22 21.49 -21.34
CA PRO A 273 -7.38 22.93 -21.09
C PRO A 273 -7.83 23.77 -22.29
N ASP A 274 -7.51 23.31 -23.51
CA ASP A 274 -7.94 23.92 -24.78
C ASP A 274 -9.34 23.46 -25.23
N GLY A 275 -10.07 22.74 -24.37
CA GLY A 275 -11.44 22.25 -24.61
C GLY A 275 -11.53 20.99 -25.47
N ARG A 276 -10.40 20.46 -25.96
CA ARG A 276 -10.36 19.21 -26.71
C ARG A 276 -10.75 18.04 -25.81
N ARG A 277 -11.35 17.00 -26.40
CA ARG A 277 -11.92 15.87 -25.66
C ARG A 277 -11.40 14.55 -26.18
N VAL A 278 -11.02 13.67 -25.27
CA VAL A 278 -10.68 12.28 -25.57
C VAL A 278 -11.69 11.39 -24.85
N ARG A 279 -12.39 10.52 -25.59
CA ARG A 279 -13.39 9.61 -25.02
C ARG A 279 -12.88 8.17 -25.01
N PHE A 280 -13.26 7.44 -23.96
CA PHE A 280 -12.88 6.05 -23.73
C PHE A 280 -14.12 5.17 -23.61
N SER A 281 -14.08 3.99 -24.21
CA SER A 281 -15.13 2.98 -24.09
C SER A 281 -14.54 1.68 -23.55
N TYR A 282 -15.30 1.02 -22.68
CA TYR A 282 -14.88 -0.21 -22.03
C TYR A 282 -15.90 -1.33 -22.28
N ASN A 283 -15.45 -2.57 -22.30
CA ASN A 283 -16.34 -3.73 -22.22
C ASN A 283 -16.73 -4.04 -20.76
N ASP A 284 -17.54 -5.08 -20.57
CA ASP A 284 -18.05 -5.49 -19.24
C ASP A 284 -16.92 -5.99 -18.32
N GLN A 285 -15.81 -6.46 -18.89
CA GLN A 285 -14.58 -6.82 -18.18
C GLN A 285 -13.70 -5.60 -17.85
N ARG A 286 -14.20 -4.37 -18.06
CA ARG A 286 -13.50 -3.09 -17.82
C ARG A 286 -12.22 -2.91 -18.66
N GLN A 287 -12.09 -3.62 -19.77
CA GLN A 287 -10.99 -3.47 -20.71
C GLN A 287 -11.31 -2.33 -21.68
N LEU A 288 -10.30 -1.53 -22.03
CA LEU A 288 -10.46 -0.40 -22.95
C LEU A 288 -10.61 -0.92 -24.38
N ILE A 289 -11.79 -0.74 -24.97
CA ILE A 289 -12.10 -1.24 -26.33
C ILE A 289 -12.09 -0.13 -27.39
N ALA A 290 -12.15 1.14 -26.99
CA ALA A 290 -12.01 2.24 -27.93
C ALA A 290 -11.50 3.53 -27.28
N THR A 291 -10.70 4.28 -28.04
CA THR A 291 -10.33 5.65 -27.73
C THR A 291 -10.67 6.55 -28.92
N THR A 292 -11.47 7.60 -28.68
CA THR A 292 -11.79 8.62 -29.68
C THR A 292 -11.04 9.91 -29.36
N GLY A 293 -10.18 10.35 -30.28
CA GLY A 293 -9.43 11.59 -30.15
C GLY A 293 -10.26 12.84 -30.40
N PRO A 294 -9.68 14.03 -30.17
CA PRO A 294 -10.37 15.31 -30.40
C PRO A 294 -10.67 15.59 -31.87
N ASP A 295 -9.91 14.96 -32.76
CA ASP A 295 -10.07 14.94 -34.23
C ASP A 295 -11.23 14.04 -34.70
N GLY A 296 -11.87 13.31 -33.78
CA GLY A 296 -12.90 12.33 -34.09
C GLY A 296 -12.36 10.97 -34.54
N LEU A 297 -11.05 10.83 -34.74
CA LEU A 297 -10.42 9.57 -35.10
C LEU A 297 -10.50 8.59 -33.93
N ARG A 298 -10.77 7.32 -34.25
CA ARG A 298 -11.03 6.28 -33.26
C ARG A 298 -10.03 5.14 -33.43
N SER A 299 -9.35 4.79 -32.34
CA SER A 299 -8.70 3.48 -32.24
C SER A 299 -9.63 2.49 -31.54
N GLN A 300 -9.54 1.22 -31.93
CA GLN A 300 -10.34 0.14 -31.35
C GLN A 300 -9.44 -1.04 -31.01
N GLN A 301 -9.79 -1.76 -29.95
CA GLN A 301 -9.09 -2.97 -29.52
C GLN A 301 -10.14 -4.05 -29.19
N THR A 302 -9.83 -5.29 -29.54
CA THR A 302 -10.60 -6.46 -29.11
C THR A 302 -9.72 -7.38 -28.30
N PHE A 303 -10.32 -8.09 -27.36
CA PHE A 303 -9.64 -9.03 -26.48
C PHE A 303 -10.24 -10.41 -26.64
N ASP A 304 -9.42 -11.44 -26.53
CA ASP A 304 -9.90 -12.82 -26.46
C ASP A 304 -10.50 -13.15 -25.09
N GLU A 305 -11.05 -14.36 -24.95
CA GLU A 305 -11.68 -14.83 -23.70
C GLU A 305 -10.72 -14.86 -22.49
N ARG A 306 -9.41 -14.85 -22.73
CA ARG A 306 -8.36 -14.79 -21.69
C ARG A 306 -7.91 -13.37 -21.40
N GLY A 307 -8.59 -12.38 -21.97
CA GLY A 307 -8.30 -10.95 -21.81
C GLY A 307 -7.01 -10.49 -22.49
N ARG A 308 -6.49 -11.27 -23.45
CA ARG A 308 -5.31 -10.91 -24.25
C ARG A 308 -5.75 -10.11 -25.47
N LEU A 309 -4.94 -9.13 -25.88
CA LEU A 309 -5.23 -8.32 -27.07
C LEU A 309 -5.29 -9.24 -28.30
N ALA A 310 -6.44 -9.26 -28.98
CA ALA A 310 -6.70 -10.08 -30.16
C ALA A 310 -6.57 -9.27 -31.45
N GLN A 311 -7.02 -8.02 -31.44
CA GLN A 311 -6.92 -7.11 -32.58
C GLN A 311 -6.77 -5.67 -32.10
N GLU A 312 -6.04 -4.86 -32.86
CA GLU A 312 -5.97 -3.42 -32.70
C GLU A 312 -6.17 -2.72 -34.04
N LYS A 313 -7.05 -1.72 -34.05
CA LYS A 313 -7.26 -0.81 -35.16
C LYS A 313 -6.72 0.56 -34.76
N SER A 314 -5.65 0.99 -35.44
CA SER A 314 -5.03 2.28 -35.20
C SER A 314 -5.87 3.45 -35.73
N ARG A 315 -5.58 4.66 -35.25
CA ARG A 315 -6.16 5.92 -35.73
C ARG A 315 -5.85 6.19 -37.21
N SER A 316 -4.81 5.58 -37.78
CA SER A 316 -4.32 5.80 -39.15
C SER A 316 -4.68 4.68 -40.14
N GLY A 317 -5.56 3.74 -39.77
CA GLY A 317 -5.78 2.51 -40.54
C GLY A 317 -4.96 1.34 -40.00
N ASP A 318 -5.46 0.12 -40.23
CA ASP A 318 -5.08 -1.13 -39.54
C ASP A 318 -3.56 -1.44 -39.62
N VAL A 319 -2.99 -2.00 -38.54
CA VAL A 319 -1.65 -2.63 -38.49
C VAL A 319 -1.85 -4.14 -38.36
#